data_AF-A0A9E3QIG4-F1
#
_entry.id   AF-A0A9E3QIG4-F1
#
_cell.length_a   1.000
_cell.length_b   1.000
_cell.length_c   1.000
_cell.angle_alpha   90.00
_cell.angle_beta   90.00
_cell.angle_gamma   90.00
#
_symmetry.space_group_name_H-M   'P 1'
#
loop_
_entity.id
_entity.type
_entity.pdbx_description
1 polymer ?
#
loop_
_entity_poly.entity_id
_entity_poly.type
_entity_poly.pdbx_seq_one_letter_code
_entity_poly.pdbx_strand_id
1 'polypeptide(L)'
;PQPPSAIVAEYRFRRGRHELVLTARGATPALVEAVARGEAEFALIVEGPLLVLGYRFGTAVPWSATAPFYWHLLPSEEQVLPAKVGPWTPDLRSRMWSTLWVTLIEGGHGRVLARRALALDPEFTRALHEAIRQQAAQPFSGAAADHALAWLNHSGEALPQRALRRTRCAPVGPGPGPGPGH
;
A
#
# COMPACT_ATOMS: atom_id res chain seq x y z
N PRO A 1 23.85 -9.73 -15.08
CA PRO A 1 22.57 -9.24 -14.50
C PRO A 1 22.22 -10.08 -13.25
N GLN A 2 22.33 -9.49 -12.06
CA GLN A 2 21.82 -10.17 -10.85
C GLN A 2 20.29 -10.25 -10.97
N PRO A 3 19.67 -11.37 -10.56
CA PRO A 3 18.22 -11.45 -10.50
C PRO A 3 17.71 -10.30 -9.63
N PRO A 4 16.57 -9.68 -9.96
CA PRO A 4 15.98 -8.68 -9.09
C PRO A 4 15.81 -9.31 -7.71
N SER A 5 16.32 -8.63 -6.68
CA SER A 5 16.09 -9.00 -5.29
C SER A 5 14.60 -9.30 -5.12
N ALA A 6 14.25 -10.51 -4.68
CA ALA A 6 12.85 -10.81 -4.38
C ALA A 6 12.40 -9.84 -3.28
N ILE A 7 11.47 -8.95 -3.62
CA ILE A 7 10.87 -8.01 -2.67
C ILE A 7 9.62 -8.68 -2.14
N VAL A 8 9.58 -8.90 -0.83
CA VAL A 8 8.35 -9.26 -0.13
C VAL A 8 7.71 -7.98 0.36
N ALA A 9 6.42 -7.79 0.09
CA ALA A 9 5.72 -6.60 0.55
C ALA A 9 4.50 -6.93 1.40
N GLU A 10 4.28 -6.08 2.38
CA GLU A 10 3.17 -6.18 3.31
C GLU A 10 2.53 -4.82 3.45
N TYR A 11 1.26 -4.73 3.06
CA TYR A 11 0.44 -3.56 3.28
C TYR A 11 -0.34 -3.76 4.58
N ARG A 12 -0.32 -2.73 5.42
CA ARG A 12 -0.95 -2.74 6.75
C ARG A 12 -1.84 -1.52 6.89
N PHE A 13 -2.98 -1.75 7.52
CA PHE A 13 -3.83 -0.69 8.04
C PHE A 13 -4.02 -0.91 9.54
N ARG A 14 -3.33 -0.09 10.36
CA ARG A 14 -3.38 -0.22 11.82
C ARG A 14 -3.53 1.14 12.46
N ARG A 15 -4.39 1.25 13.47
CA ARG A 15 -4.64 2.49 14.23
C ARG A 15 -4.93 3.70 13.32
N GLY A 16 -5.67 3.48 12.23
CA GLY A 16 -6.04 4.52 11.26
C GLY A 16 -4.91 4.97 10.32
N ARG A 17 -3.79 4.24 10.26
CA ARG A 17 -2.62 4.58 9.44
C ARG A 17 -2.36 3.53 8.38
N HIS A 18 -1.98 3.99 7.19
CA HIS A 18 -1.56 3.15 6.09
C HIS A 18 -0.05 2.98 6.09
N GLU A 19 0.41 1.74 6.02
CA GLU A 19 1.83 1.40 5.97
C GLU A 19 2.09 0.36 4.88
N LEU A 20 3.18 0.53 4.14
CA LEU A 20 3.70 -0.44 3.19
C LEU A 20 5.14 -0.77 3.59
N VAL A 21 5.36 -2.02 3.99
CA VAL A 21 6.68 -2.53 4.35
C VAL A 21 7.21 -3.36 3.18
N LEU A 22 8.37 -2.99 2.68
CA LEU A 22 9.09 -3.70 1.63
C LEU A 22 10.31 -4.35 2.25
N THR A 23 10.45 -5.66 2.11
CA THR A 23 11.62 -6.41 2.57
C THR A 23 12.37 -6.92 1.35
N ALA A 24 13.60 -6.46 1.16
CA ALA A 24 14.44 -6.86 0.04
C ALA A 24 15.76 -7.45 0.56
N ARG A 25 16.17 -8.60 0.03
CA ARG A 25 17.52 -9.16 0.27
C ARG A 25 18.49 -8.61 -0.77
N GLY A 26 19.57 -7.99 -0.32
CA GLY A 26 20.57 -7.41 -1.21
C GLY A 26 20.04 -6.19 -1.96
N ALA A 27 19.38 -5.27 -1.26
CA ALA A 27 18.80 -4.10 -1.88
C ALA A 27 19.89 -3.24 -2.55
N THR A 28 19.75 -3.03 -3.86
CA THR A 28 20.70 -2.21 -4.61
C THR A 28 20.53 -0.72 -4.29
N PRO A 29 21.57 0.11 -4.45
CA PRO A 29 21.44 1.56 -4.30
C PRO A 29 20.32 2.16 -5.17
N ALA A 30 20.11 1.62 -6.38
CA ALA A 30 19.03 2.04 -7.27
C ALA A 30 17.64 1.73 -6.72
N LEU A 31 17.45 0.56 -6.08
CA LEU A 31 16.19 0.22 -5.40
C LEU A 31 15.94 1.15 -4.22
N VAL A 32 16.96 1.38 -3.38
CA VAL A 32 16.86 2.28 -2.23
C VAL A 32 16.47 3.69 -2.68
N GLU A 33 17.11 4.21 -3.72
CA GLU A 33 16.82 5.53 -4.27
C GLU A 33 15.40 5.61 -4.86
N ALA A 34 14.98 4.59 -5.61
CA ALA A 34 13.64 4.54 -6.17
C ALA A 34 12.55 4.55 -5.09
N VAL A 35 12.75 3.81 -3.99
CA VAL A 35 11.81 3.82 -2.86
C VAL A 35 11.92 5.11 -2.04
N ALA A 36 13.09 5.71 -1.90
CA ALA A 36 13.28 6.93 -1.11
C ALA A 36 12.76 8.19 -1.81
N ARG A 37 12.97 8.32 -3.12
CA ARG A 37 12.72 9.57 -3.88
C ARG A 37 12.02 9.36 -5.21
N GLY A 38 12.11 8.16 -5.79
CA GLY A 38 11.48 7.86 -7.07
C GLY A 38 9.97 8.06 -7.08
N GLU A 39 9.41 8.26 -8.27
CA GLU A 39 7.96 8.38 -8.44
C GLU A 39 7.24 7.15 -7.89
N ALA A 40 6.14 7.36 -7.15
CA ALA A 40 5.35 6.29 -6.57
C ALA A 40 4.00 6.19 -7.27
N GLU A 41 3.66 4.99 -7.73
CA GLU A 41 2.33 4.68 -8.25
C GLU A 41 1.72 3.53 -7.44
N PHE A 42 0.41 3.59 -7.22
CA PHE A 42 -0.34 2.55 -6.51
C PHE A 42 -1.58 2.13 -7.29
N ALA A 43 -1.95 0.87 -7.13
CA ALA A 43 -3.14 0.26 -7.69
C ALA A 43 -3.90 -0.47 -6.58
N LEU A 44 -5.17 -0.14 -6.40
CA LEU A 44 -6.08 -0.91 -5.55
C LEU A 44 -6.72 -1.98 -6.41
N ILE A 45 -6.53 -3.25 -6.03
CA ILE A 45 -7.12 -4.40 -6.70
C ILE A 45 -7.92 -5.19 -5.67
N VAL A 46 -9.13 -5.58 -6.05
CA VAL A 46 -10.01 -6.44 -5.24
C VAL A 46 -10.35 -7.65 -6.10
N GLU A 47 -9.93 -8.83 -5.65
CA GLU A 47 -10.16 -10.10 -6.34
C GLU A 47 -10.86 -11.07 -5.38
N GLY A 48 -12.17 -11.24 -5.53
CA GLY A 48 -12.98 -11.99 -4.57
C GLY A 48 -12.78 -11.46 -3.14
N PRO A 49 -12.32 -12.28 -2.17
CA PRO A 49 -12.06 -11.85 -0.79
C PRO A 49 -10.70 -11.15 -0.60
N LEU A 50 -9.86 -11.10 -1.64
CA LEU A 50 -8.49 -10.59 -1.56
C LEU A 50 -8.45 -9.10 -1.89
N LEU A 51 -7.91 -8.30 -0.96
CA LEU A 51 -7.50 -6.92 -1.22
C LEU A 51 -6.00 -6.91 -1.50
N VAL A 52 -5.58 -6.30 -2.60
CA VAL A 52 -4.17 -6.14 -2.96
C VAL A 52 -3.86 -4.67 -3.21
N LEU A 53 -2.78 -4.20 -2.58
CA LEU A 53 -2.13 -2.95 -2.96
C LEU A 53 -0.98 -3.26 -3.91
N GLY A 54 -1.20 -3.02 -5.20
CA GLY A 54 -0.13 -3.01 -6.21
C GLY A 54 0.67 -1.72 -6.10
N TYR A 55 1.98 -1.78 -6.34
CA TYR A 55 2.86 -0.62 -6.23
C TYR A 55 3.96 -0.63 -7.28
N ARG A 56 4.44 0.57 -7.60
CA ARG A 56 5.60 0.80 -8.45
C ARG A 56 6.41 1.98 -7.92
N PHE A 57 7.72 1.83 -7.95
CA PHE A 57 8.67 2.88 -7.58
C PHE A 57 9.67 3.09 -8.71
N GLY A 58 9.49 4.19 -9.45
CA GLY A 58 10.28 4.51 -10.65
C GLY A 58 10.34 3.34 -11.64
N THR A 59 11.54 3.01 -12.11
CA THR A 59 11.80 1.85 -12.99
C THR A 59 12.40 0.66 -12.23
N ALA A 60 12.79 0.83 -10.97
CA ALA A 60 13.49 -0.20 -10.19
C ALA A 60 12.53 -1.22 -9.55
N VAL A 61 11.27 -0.83 -9.33
CA VAL A 61 10.23 -1.73 -8.79
C VAL A 61 9.09 -1.84 -9.80
N PRO A 62 8.98 -2.96 -10.53
CA PRO A 62 7.92 -3.15 -11.52
C PRO A 62 6.56 -3.37 -10.85
N TRP A 63 5.49 -3.13 -11.62
CA TRP A 63 4.11 -3.33 -11.17
C TRP A 63 3.80 -4.76 -10.71
N SER A 64 4.60 -5.76 -11.10
CA SER A 64 4.44 -7.17 -10.69
C SER A 64 4.59 -7.39 -9.18
N ALA A 65 5.03 -6.38 -8.43
CA ALA A 65 5.14 -6.44 -6.99
C ALA A 65 3.80 -6.06 -6.33
N THR A 66 3.33 -6.91 -5.42
CA THR A 66 2.01 -6.79 -4.80
C THR A 66 2.12 -6.94 -3.28
N ALA A 67 1.18 -6.31 -2.57
CA ALA A 67 1.06 -6.40 -1.13
C ALA A 67 -0.37 -6.82 -0.77
N PRO A 68 -0.63 -8.13 -0.56
CA PRO A 68 -1.95 -8.59 -0.16
C PRO A 68 -2.29 -8.12 1.26
N PHE A 69 -3.58 -7.92 1.53
CA PHE A 69 -4.10 -7.52 2.83
C PHE A 69 -5.26 -8.40 3.25
N TYR A 70 -5.19 -8.84 4.51
CA TYR A 70 -6.15 -9.74 5.12
C TYR A 70 -6.62 -9.15 6.45
N TRP A 71 -7.73 -8.40 6.42
CA TRP A 71 -8.34 -7.85 7.63
C TRP A 71 -8.48 -8.88 8.76
N HIS A 72 -8.97 -10.08 8.42
CA HIS A 72 -9.29 -11.15 9.36
C HIS A 72 -8.07 -11.79 10.03
N LEU A 73 -6.88 -11.62 9.46
CA LEU A 73 -5.64 -12.17 10.01
C LEU A 73 -4.92 -11.16 10.91
N LEU A 74 -5.43 -9.93 11.03
CA LEU A 74 -4.90 -8.95 11.96
C LEU A 74 -5.22 -9.37 13.41
N PRO A 75 -4.30 -9.11 14.36
CA PRO A 75 -4.63 -9.18 15.79
C PRO A 75 -5.86 -8.32 16.11
N SER A 76 -6.68 -8.75 17.07
CA SER A 76 -7.95 -8.09 17.38
C SER A 76 -7.79 -6.60 17.75
N GLU A 77 -6.68 -6.24 18.40
CA GLU A 77 -6.34 -4.86 18.74
C GLU A 77 -5.97 -3.98 17.53
N GLU A 78 -5.65 -4.61 16.39
CA GLU A 78 -5.30 -3.92 15.14
C GLU A 78 -6.47 -3.86 14.16
N GLN A 79 -7.55 -4.63 14.40
CA GLN A 79 -8.80 -4.64 13.61
C GLN A 79 -9.63 -3.37 13.84
N VAL A 80 -9.06 -2.20 13.48
CA VAL A 80 -9.73 -0.89 13.53
C VAL A 80 -10.24 -0.51 12.16
N LEU A 81 -11.57 -0.40 12.01
CA LEU A 81 -12.16 -0.11 10.71
C LEU A 81 -11.89 1.35 10.32
N PRO A 82 -11.61 1.63 9.04
CA PRO A 82 -11.66 3.00 8.56
C PRO A 82 -13.02 3.63 8.87
N ALA A 83 -13.01 4.92 9.22
CA ALA A 83 -14.23 5.66 9.51
C ALA A 83 -15.19 5.59 8.31
N LYS A 84 -16.49 5.40 8.58
CA LYS A 84 -17.49 5.46 7.52
C LYS A 84 -17.56 6.89 7.01
N VAL A 85 -17.32 7.06 5.72
CA VAL A 85 -17.40 8.36 5.06
C VAL A 85 -18.83 8.64 4.62
N GLY A 86 -19.26 9.88 4.83
CA GLY A 86 -20.55 10.39 4.38
C GLY A 86 -20.61 10.64 2.87
N PRO A 87 -21.64 11.35 2.38
CA PRO A 87 -21.78 11.71 0.97
C PRO A 87 -20.55 12.44 0.44
N TRP A 88 -20.24 12.23 -0.84
CA TRP A 88 -19.08 12.85 -1.48
C TRP A 88 -19.31 14.35 -1.66
N THR A 89 -18.71 15.15 -0.79
CA THR A 89 -18.77 16.61 -0.80
C THR A 89 -17.37 17.21 -1.01
N PRO A 90 -17.27 18.45 -1.51
CA PRO A 90 -15.99 19.15 -1.63
C PRO A 90 -15.21 19.24 -0.30
N ASP A 91 -15.90 19.46 0.82
CA ASP A 91 -15.31 19.52 2.15
C ASP A 91 -14.73 18.17 2.59
N LEU A 92 -15.48 17.09 2.37
CA LEU A 92 -15.02 15.74 2.68
C LEU A 92 -13.78 15.42 1.84
N ARG A 93 -13.84 15.67 0.52
CA ARG A 93 -12.71 15.42 -0.39
C ARG A 93 -11.44 16.12 0.09
N SER A 94 -11.55 17.34 0.59
CA SER A 94 -10.41 18.12 1.09
C SER A 94 -9.78 17.55 2.36
N ARG A 95 -10.51 16.73 3.13
CA ARG A 95 -10.05 16.10 4.38
C ARG A 95 -9.68 14.62 4.22
N MET A 96 -9.97 14.03 3.05
CA MET A 96 -9.80 12.60 2.80
C MET A 96 -8.40 12.19 2.36
N TRP A 97 -7.46 13.12 2.31
CA TRP A 97 -6.05 12.78 2.12
C TRP A 97 -5.57 11.86 3.24
N SER A 98 -4.89 10.79 2.88
CA SER A 98 -4.27 9.89 3.84
C SER A 98 -2.79 9.73 3.55
N THR A 99 -2.00 9.56 4.61
CA THR A 99 -0.56 9.29 4.48
C THR A 99 -0.32 7.80 4.41
N LEU A 100 0.34 7.34 3.35
CA LEU A 100 0.96 6.03 3.27
C LEU A 100 2.43 6.13 3.66
N TRP A 101 2.80 5.44 4.72
CA TRP A 101 4.20 5.31 5.13
C TRP A 101 4.83 4.12 4.44
N VAL A 102 5.81 4.37 3.58
CA VAL A 102 6.58 3.31 2.91
C VAL A 102 7.91 3.12 3.64
N THR A 103 8.22 1.89 4.01
CA THR A 103 9.49 1.53 4.65
C THR A 103 10.14 0.38 3.90
N LEU A 104 11.37 0.58 3.43
CA LEU A 104 12.22 -0.47 2.87
C LEU A 104 13.17 -0.96 3.97
N ILE A 105 13.20 -2.28 4.17
CA ILE A 105 14.09 -2.94 5.12
C ILE A 105 14.96 -3.97 4.42
N GLU A 106 16.20 -4.12 4.90
CA GLU A 106 17.11 -5.18 4.48
C GLU A 106 16.65 -6.52 5.06
N GLY A 107 16.52 -7.52 4.19
CA GLY A 107 16.14 -8.87 4.57
C GLY A 107 17.21 -9.52 5.46
N GLY A 108 16.76 -10.18 6.53
CA GLY A 108 17.63 -10.91 7.47
C GLY A 108 17.95 -10.13 8.74
N HIS A 109 18.29 -8.83 8.64
CA HIS A 109 18.64 -8.01 9.81
C HIS A 109 17.60 -6.94 10.16
N GLY A 110 16.61 -6.68 9.29
CA GLY A 110 15.55 -5.71 9.55
C GLY A 110 16.01 -4.26 9.56
N ARG A 111 17.23 -3.96 9.07
CA ARG A 111 17.76 -2.59 8.99
C ARG A 111 16.91 -1.77 8.02
N VAL A 112 16.42 -0.61 8.47
CA VAL A 112 15.73 0.33 7.60
C VAL A 112 16.71 0.95 6.60
N LEU A 113 16.41 0.80 5.31
CA LEU A 113 17.20 1.30 4.19
C LEU A 113 16.65 2.63 3.67
N ALA A 114 15.33 2.75 3.62
CA ALA A 114 14.62 3.95 3.21
C ALA A 114 13.28 4.02 3.93
N ARG A 115 12.82 5.24 4.20
CA ARG A 115 11.48 5.50 4.72
C ARG A 115 10.97 6.82 4.16
N ARG A 116 9.72 6.84 3.70
CA ARG A 116 9.06 8.08 3.28
C ARG A 116 7.57 8.05 3.51
N ALA A 117 6.99 9.24 3.55
CA ALA A 117 5.55 9.47 3.57
C ALA A 117 5.07 9.89 2.17
N LEU A 118 3.96 9.31 1.73
CA LEU A 118 3.30 9.63 0.46
C LEU A 118 1.85 10.01 0.72
N ALA A 119 1.37 11.04 0.02
CA ALA A 119 -0.04 11.43 0.08
C ALA A 119 -0.85 10.58 -0.90
N LEU A 120 -1.77 9.79 -0.38
CA LEU A 120 -2.83 9.16 -1.16
C LEU A 120 -3.92 10.20 -1.44
N ASP A 121 -4.33 10.31 -2.69
CA ASP A 121 -5.42 11.23 -3.05
C ASP A 121 -6.75 10.79 -2.40
N PRO A 122 -7.70 11.73 -2.28
CA PRO A 122 -8.99 11.47 -1.64
C PRO A 122 -9.79 10.32 -2.26
N GLU A 123 -9.80 10.22 -3.59
CA GLU A 123 -10.57 9.23 -4.34
C GLU A 123 -9.99 7.81 -4.11
N PHE A 124 -8.67 7.67 -4.14
CA PHE A 124 -7.98 6.43 -3.83
C PHE A 124 -8.15 6.04 -2.37
N THR A 125 -7.99 6.99 -1.44
CA THR A 125 -8.17 6.75 0.01
C THR A 125 -9.58 6.24 0.31
N ARG A 126 -10.62 6.88 -0.26
CA ARG A 126 -12.00 6.43 -0.07
C ARG A 126 -12.21 5.01 -0.60
N ALA A 127 -11.72 4.71 -1.80
CA ALA A 127 -11.86 3.38 -2.39
C ALA A 127 -11.17 2.31 -1.53
N LEU A 128 -9.97 2.62 -1.02
CA LEU A 128 -9.23 1.74 -0.13
C LEU A 128 -9.95 1.50 1.20
N HIS A 129 -10.49 2.56 1.81
CA HIS A 129 -11.27 2.47 3.05
C HIS A 129 -12.54 1.63 2.86
N GLU A 130 -13.26 1.85 1.76
CA GLU A 130 -14.44 1.07 1.43
C GLU A 130 -14.09 -0.41 1.21
N ALA A 131 -13.01 -0.71 0.49
CA ALA A 131 -12.58 -2.08 0.25
C ALA A 131 -12.19 -2.82 1.55
N ILE A 132 -11.50 -2.15 2.49
CA ILE A 132 -11.20 -2.72 3.81
C ILE A 132 -12.48 -3.03 4.58
N ARG A 133 -13.45 -2.09 4.58
CA ARG A 133 -14.74 -2.28 5.26
C ARG A 133 -15.55 -3.41 4.63
N GLN A 134 -15.57 -3.52 3.31
CA GLN A 134 -16.24 -4.60 2.60
C GLN A 134 -15.61 -5.95 2.90
N GLN A 135 -14.28 -6.04 2.91
CA GLN A 135 -13.57 -7.26 3.29
C GLN A 135 -13.95 -7.67 4.73
N ALA A 136 -13.92 -6.73 5.67
CA ALA A 136 -14.26 -6.98 7.08
C ALA A 136 -15.73 -7.39 7.32
N ALA A 137 -16.63 -7.05 6.40
CA ALA A 137 -18.04 -7.41 6.48
C ALA A 137 -18.33 -8.82 5.95
N GLN A 138 -17.36 -9.48 5.32
CA GLN A 138 -17.50 -10.82 4.76
C GLN A 138 -16.78 -11.86 5.63
N PRO A 139 -17.25 -13.12 5.68
CA PRO A 139 -16.50 -14.19 6.33
C PRO A 139 -15.13 -14.41 5.68
N PHE A 140 -14.12 -14.74 6.49
CA PHE A 140 -12.81 -15.12 5.95
C PHE A 140 -12.84 -16.53 5.35
N SER A 141 -12.30 -16.67 4.14
CA SER A 141 -12.00 -17.96 3.52
C SER A 141 -10.57 -17.94 3.01
N GLY A 142 -9.67 -18.62 3.72
CA GLY A 142 -8.26 -18.75 3.35
C GLY A 142 -8.07 -19.37 1.97
N ALA A 143 -8.81 -20.45 1.66
CA ALA A 143 -8.74 -21.11 0.36
C ALA A 143 -9.15 -20.18 -0.81
N ALA A 144 -10.19 -19.36 -0.61
CA ALA A 144 -10.61 -18.40 -1.63
C ALA A 144 -9.60 -17.24 -1.80
N ALA A 145 -8.99 -16.80 -0.69
CA ALA A 145 -7.91 -15.81 -0.70
C ALA A 145 -6.65 -16.33 -1.41
N ASP A 146 -6.23 -17.56 -1.13
CA ASP A 146 -5.07 -18.20 -1.75
C ASP A 146 -5.29 -18.43 -3.24
N HIS A 147 -6.50 -18.88 -3.62
CA HIS A 147 -6.87 -19.02 -5.03
C HIS A 147 -6.87 -17.67 -5.75
N ALA A 148 -7.41 -16.61 -5.14
CA ALA A 148 -7.39 -15.27 -5.71
C ALA A 148 -5.96 -14.73 -5.89
N LEU A 149 -5.08 -14.98 -4.91
CA LEU A 149 -3.67 -14.56 -5.00
C LEU A 149 -2.91 -15.35 -6.06
N ALA A 150 -3.11 -16.67 -6.12
CA ALA A 150 -2.54 -17.52 -7.16
C ALA A 150 -3.01 -17.07 -8.54
N TRP A 151 -4.31 -16.82 -8.73
CA TRP A 151 -4.86 -16.30 -9.97
C TRP A 151 -4.20 -14.98 -10.38
N LEU A 152 -4.09 -14.02 -9.45
CA LEU A 152 -3.47 -12.72 -9.69
C LEU A 152 -1.99 -12.83 -10.10
N ASN A 153 -1.26 -13.80 -9.54
CA ASN A 153 0.14 -14.04 -9.88
C ASN A 153 0.33 -14.77 -11.23
N HIS A 154 -0.66 -15.54 -11.67
CA HIS A 154 -0.60 -16.32 -12.92
C HIS A 154 -1.33 -15.65 -14.09
N SER A 155 -2.16 -14.64 -13.85
CA SER A 155 -2.84 -13.90 -14.91
C SER A 155 -1.81 -13.15 -15.77
N GLY A 156 -1.89 -13.29 -17.09
CA GLY A 156 -1.05 -12.54 -18.03
C GLY A 156 -1.42 -11.05 -18.17
N GLU A 157 -2.48 -10.62 -17.47
CA GLU A 157 -2.94 -9.24 -17.46
C GLU A 157 -2.08 -8.39 -16.51
N ALA A 158 -1.70 -7.18 -16.94
CA ALA A 158 -0.88 -6.31 -16.11
C ALA A 158 -1.70 -5.77 -14.94
N LEU A 159 -1.14 -5.78 -13.72
CA LEU A 159 -1.82 -5.32 -12.50
C LEU A 159 -2.51 -3.94 -12.60
N PRO A 160 -1.96 -2.93 -13.31
CA PRO A 160 -2.65 -1.66 -13.54
C PRO A 160 -3.97 -1.77 -14.30
N GLN A 161 -4.15 -2.78 -15.15
CA GLN A 161 -5.39 -3.01 -15.92
C GLN A 161 -6.51 -3.59 -15.03
N ARG A 162 -6.12 -4.36 -14.00
CA ARG A 162 -7.04 -4.94 -13.01
C ARG A 162 -7.42 -3.97 -11.89
N ALA A 163 -6.80 -2.80 -11.86
CA ALA A 163 -6.93 -1.86 -10.77
C ALA A 163 -8.33 -1.23 -10.75
N LEU A 164 -9.06 -1.39 -9.65
CA LEU A 164 -10.29 -0.66 -9.37
C LEU A 164 -10.01 0.85 -9.38
N ARG A 165 -8.89 1.24 -8.77
CA ARG A 165 -8.37 2.62 -8.76
C ARG A 165 -6.86 2.64 -8.81
N ARG A 166 -6.33 3.69 -9.43
CA ARG A 166 -4.90 3.99 -9.50
C ARG A 166 -4.64 5.39 -9.01
N THR A 167 -3.45 5.58 -8.45
CA THR A 167 -2.96 6.90 -8.07
C THR A 167 -1.47 7.02 -8.34
N ARG A 168 -1.05 8.26 -8.57
CA ARG A 168 0.36 8.66 -8.61
C ARG A 168 0.57 9.63 -7.46
N CYS A 169 1.49 9.29 -6.58
CA CYS A 169 1.74 10.06 -5.37
C CYS A 169 3.01 10.90 -5.51
N ALA A 170 2.89 12.17 -5.15
CA ALA A 170 4.05 13.02 -4.89
C ALA A 170 4.58 12.76 -3.47
N PRO A 171 5.88 13.00 -3.22
CA PRO A 171 6.41 13.05 -1.86
C PRO A 171 5.58 14.03 -1.02
N VAL A 172 5.17 13.63 0.20
CA VAL A 172 4.69 14.63 1.16
C VAL A 172 5.91 15.49 1.49
N GLY A 173 5.83 16.80 1.21
CA GLY A 173 6.89 17.73 1.63
C GLY A 173 7.16 17.59 3.14
N PRO A 174 8.31 18.01 3.66
CA PRO A 174 8.51 18.07 5.10
C PRO A 174 7.34 18.87 5.67
N GLY A 175 6.48 18.21 6.47
CA GLY A 175 5.39 18.90 7.15
C GLY A 175 5.97 20.10 7.92
N PRO A 176 5.17 21.15 8.18
CA PRO A 176 5.66 22.27 8.97
C PRO A 176 6.20 21.71 10.29
N GLY A 177 7.51 21.85 10.50
CA GLY A 177 8.12 21.57 11.79
C GLY A 177 7.43 22.39 12.86
N PRO A 178 7.51 21.99 14.14
CA PRO A 178 6.97 22.81 15.22
C PRO A 178 7.58 24.22 15.07
N GLY A 179 6.74 25.20 14.74
CA GLY A 179 7.15 26.59 14.65
C GLY A 179 7.76 27.00 15.99
N PRO A 180 8.79 27.87 16.00
CA PRO A 180 9.36 28.35 17.24
C PRO A 180 8.24 29.03 18.03
N GLY A 181 7.98 28.51 19.23
CA GLY A 181 7.06 29.13 20.17
C GLY A 181 7.51 30.54 20.46
N HIS A 182 6.56 31.47 20.35
CA HIS A 182 6.63 32.81 20.93
C HIS A 182 6.09 32.77 22.35
#